data_AF-A0A5F2BKE3-F1
#
_entry.id   AF-A0A5F2BKE3-F1
#
_cell.length_a   1.000
_cell.length_b   1.000
_cell.length_c   1.000
_cell.angle_alpha   90.00
_cell.angle_beta   90.00
_cell.angle_gamma   90.00
#
_symmetry.space_group_name_H-M   'P 1'
#
loop_
_entity.id
_entity.type
_entity.pdbx_description
1 polymer ?
#
loop_
_entity_poly.entity_id
_entity_poly.type
_entity_poly.pdbx_seq_one_letter_code
_entity_poly.pdbx_strand_id
1 'polypeptide(L)'
;MPKAPQLSIGAFVLFSFSLFISFSCKTIWTTTDTDRNAAFAEQELFLSRTDLKSPEIGAGKVFLAGHTGDHSKDTPEILQLMKTLVEETVAKDFSKLPDRVSPKDGLLLDLKGIWTREEIKKELSKKGNYFETYFFDRELLKKQKNSENVRTVRDLFLLSGGIEIEFYYESMTECELKLRFKDNIELEKELLNPYFKKVQGKWYLHRMF
;
A
#
# COMPACT_ATOMS: atom_id res chain seq x y z
N MET A 1 61.38 6.59 -13.05
CA MET A 1 61.77 7.59 -14.07
C MET A 1 63.00 7.08 -14.81
N PRO A 2 63.21 7.42 -16.09
CA PRO A 2 62.24 7.99 -17.05
C PRO A 2 61.22 6.89 -17.50
N LYS A 3 60.65 6.73 -18.71
CA LYS A 3 60.59 7.51 -19.98
C LYS A 3 59.28 7.13 -20.73
N ALA A 4 58.93 7.87 -21.79
CA ALA A 4 58.09 7.47 -22.92
C ALA A 4 58.89 7.68 -24.24
N PRO A 5 58.48 7.15 -25.40
CA PRO A 5 57.38 7.70 -26.22
C PRO A 5 56.43 6.55 -26.70
N GLN A 6 55.59 6.61 -27.74
CA GLN A 6 55.29 7.60 -28.80
C GLN A 6 53.83 7.45 -29.29
N LEU A 7 53.43 8.22 -30.30
CA LEU A 7 52.17 8.11 -31.04
C LEU A 7 52.38 7.66 -32.50
N SER A 8 51.35 7.01 -33.07
CA SER A 8 50.89 7.16 -34.47
C SER A 8 49.44 6.61 -34.51
N ILE A 9 48.38 7.42 -34.52
CA ILE A 9 47.82 8.24 -35.63
C ILE A 9 47.18 7.40 -36.75
N GLY A 10 45.88 7.62 -36.98
CA GLY A 10 45.09 7.18 -38.15
C GLY A 10 43.84 6.36 -37.78
N ALA A 11 42.62 6.67 -38.24
CA ALA A 11 42.14 7.87 -38.95
C ALA A 11 40.61 8.07 -38.74
N PHE A 12 40.14 9.26 -39.05
CA PHE A 12 38.74 9.70 -39.10
C PHE A 12 37.75 8.67 -39.72
N VAL A 13 36.58 8.53 -39.09
CA VAL A 13 35.28 8.69 -39.78
C VAL A 13 34.36 9.53 -38.90
N LEU A 14 33.91 10.67 -39.43
CA LEU A 14 32.85 11.49 -38.85
C LEU A 14 31.49 10.86 -39.16
N PHE A 15 30.67 10.64 -38.13
CA PHE A 15 29.21 10.71 -38.30
C PHE A 15 28.64 11.67 -37.27
N SER A 16 28.38 12.89 -37.73
CA SER A 16 27.50 13.81 -37.02
C SER A 16 26.08 13.29 -37.11
N PHE A 17 25.43 13.10 -35.96
CA PHE A 17 23.97 13.09 -35.89
C PHE A 17 23.54 14.20 -34.95
N SER A 18 22.80 15.15 -35.51
CA SER A 18 22.46 16.40 -34.84
C SER A 18 21.49 16.19 -33.68
N LEU A 19 21.83 16.86 -32.60
CA LEU A 19 20.96 17.30 -31.52
C LEU A 19 19.52 17.60 -31.98
N PHE A 20 18.55 16.82 -31.50
CA PHE A 20 17.15 17.25 -31.36
C PHE A 20 16.68 16.92 -29.93
N ILE A 21 17.13 17.75 -28.98
CA ILE A 21 16.46 17.82 -27.68
C ILE A 21 15.14 18.54 -27.92
N SER A 22 14.08 17.77 -28.13
CA SER A 22 12.72 18.31 -28.08
C SER A 22 12.42 18.74 -26.65
N PHE A 23 12.54 20.05 -26.38
CA PHE A 23 12.00 20.68 -25.19
C PHE A 23 10.48 20.63 -25.25
N SER A 24 9.91 19.47 -24.92
CA SER A 24 8.50 19.40 -24.56
C SER A 24 8.34 20.14 -23.24
N CYS A 25 7.82 21.37 -23.32
CA CYS A 25 7.55 22.23 -22.18
C CYS A 25 6.49 21.59 -21.28
N LYS A 26 6.93 20.70 -20.38
CA LYS A 26 6.11 20.18 -19.29
C LYS A 26 6.03 21.29 -18.25
N THR A 27 4.86 21.94 -18.18
CA THR A 27 4.56 22.93 -17.15
C THR A 27 4.70 22.28 -15.78
N ILE A 28 5.83 22.55 -15.10
CA ILE A 28 6.01 22.17 -13.71
C ILE A 28 5.16 23.14 -12.90
N TRP A 29 3.93 22.75 -12.62
CA TRP A 29 3.11 23.41 -11.62
C TRP A 29 3.76 23.13 -10.27
N THR A 30 4.53 24.10 -9.77
CA THR A 30 4.98 24.10 -8.37
C THR A 30 3.77 24.36 -7.49
N THR A 31 3.13 23.29 -7.02
CA THR A 31 2.05 23.35 -6.02
C THR A 31 2.53 24.19 -4.83
N THR A 32 1.86 25.30 -4.57
CA THR A 32 2.27 26.23 -3.51
C THR A 32 1.91 25.67 -2.14
N ASP A 33 2.52 26.18 -1.06
CA ASP A 33 2.14 25.80 0.31
C ASP A 33 0.66 26.11 0.59
N THR A 34 0.12 27.16 -0.03
CA THR A 34 -1.31 27.51 0.05
C THR A 34 -2.19 26.41 -0.54
N ASP A 35 -1.84 25.87 -1.71
CA ASP A 35 -2.61 24.80 -2.35
C ASP A 35 -2.58 23.49 -1.53
N ARG A 36 -1.42 23.16 -0.94
CA ARG A 36 -1.26 21.99 -0.07
C ARG A 36 -2.08 22.10 1.21
N ASN A 37 -2.10 23.29 1.82
CA ASN A 37 -2.89 23.55 3.02
C ASN A 37 -4.39 23.53 2.74
N ALA A 38 -4.84 24.01 1.57
CA ALA A 38 -6.23 23.93 1.14
C ALA A 38 -6.68 22.47 0.95
N ALA A 39 -5.91 21.66 0.20
CA ALA A 39 -6.21 20.24 0.00
C ALA A 39 -6.25 19.45 1.32
N PHE A 40 -5.34 19.74 2.26
CA PHE A 40 -5.38 19.12 3.59
C PHE A 40 -6.63 19.51 4.38
N ALA A 41 -7.05 20.79 4.34
CA ALA A 41 -8.27 21.25 5.01
C ALA A 41 -9.55 20.62 4.42
N GLU A 42 -9.60 20.41 3.11
CA GLU A 42 -10.71 19.70 2.45
C GLU A 42 -10.75 18.22 2.86
N GLN A 43 -9.60 17.54 2.94
CA GLN A 43 -9.50 16.15 3.44
C GLN A 43 -9.96 16.04 4.90
N GLU A 44 -9.52 16.94 5.78
CA GLU A 44 -9.95 17.01 7.18
C GLU A 44 -11.47 17.23 7.30
N LEU A 45 -12.03 18.18 6.53
CA LEU A 45 -13.47 18.45 6.51
C LEU A 45 -14.26 17.22 6.02
N PHE A 46 -13.82 16.55 4.95
CA PHE A 46 -14.45 15.33 4.46
C PHE A 46 -14.45 14.23 5.52
N LEU A 47 -13.31 14.01 6.20
CA LEU A 47 -13.14 12.93 7.17
C LEU A 47 -13.86 13.19 8.52
N SER A 48 -14.24 14.45 8.79
CA SER A 48 -15.07 14.81 9.95
C SER A 48 -16.53 14.35 9.84
N ARG A 49 -16.97 13.89 8.64
CA ARG A 49 -18.33 13.44 8.37
C ARG A 49 -18.67 12.11 9.06
N THR A 50 -19.94 11.95 9.40
CA THR A 50 -20.49 10.75 10.06
C THR A 50 -21.10 9.73 9.09
N ASP A 51 -21.35 10.10 7.83
CA ASP A 51 -22.05 9.29 6.81
C ASP A 51 -21.09 8.58 5.84
N LEU A 52 -19.82 8.45 6.22
CA LEU A 52 -18.75 7.91 5.38
C LEU A 52 -18.95 6.41 5.11
N LYS A 53 -18.85 6.03 3.83
CA LYS A 53 -19.02 4.65 3.34
C LYS A 53 -17.66 4.02 3.04
N SER A 54 -17.60 2.69 3.10
CA SER A 54 -16.44 1.93 2.61
C SER A 54 -16.22 2.23 1.12
N PRO A 55 -14.97 2.40 0.65
CA PRO A 55 -14.68 2.61 -0.76
C PRO A 55 -15.11 1.40 -1.61
N GLU A 56 -15.44 1.63 -2.88
CA GLU A 56 -15.62 0.55 -3.84
C GLU A 56 -14.27 -0.17 -4.07
N ILE A 57 -14.28 -1.50 -4.10
CA ILE A 57 -13.06 -2.30 -4.34
C ILE A 57 -13.23 -3.21 -5.56
N GLY A 58 -12.34 -3.04 -6.53
CA GLY A 58 -12.26 -3.82 -7.76
C GLY A 58 -11.01 -4.68 -7.84
N ALA A 59 -11.06 -5.73 -8.66
CA ALA A 59 -9.85 -6.44 -9.09
C ALA A 59 -9.25 -5.74 -10.31
N GLY A 60 -7.95 -5.45 -10.24
CA GLY A 60 -7.14 -4.96 -11.35
C GLY A 60 -6.40 -6.10 -12.03
N LYS A 61 -5.15 -5.83 -12.40
CA LYS A 61 -4.29 -6.78 -13.12
C LYS A 61 -3.80 -7.92 -12.22
N VAL A 62 -3.62 -9.08 -12.83
CA VAL A 62 -2.96 -10.24 -12.22
C VAL A 62 -1.60 -10.43 -12.89
N PHE A 63 -0.54 -10.53 -12.07
CA PHE A 63 0.83 -10.76 -12.46
C PHE A 63 1.32 -12.07 -11.86
N LEU A 64 2.09 -12.84 -12.63
CA LEU A 64 2.69 -14.10 -12.19
C LEU A 64 4.21 -13.93 -12.18
N ALA A 65 4.86 -13.98 -11.01
CA ALA A 65 6.29 -13.75 -10.88
C ALA A 65 7.10 -15.01 -11.24
N GLY A 66 7.13 -15.36 -12.53
CA GLY A 66 7.95 -16.46 -13.05
C GLY A 66 7.36 -17.87 -12.87
N HIS A 67 6.07 -18.00 -12.58
CA HIS A 67 5.36 -19.29 -12.53
C HIS A 67 4.12 -19.29 -13.45
N THR A 68 3.62 -20.48 -13.78
CA THR A 68 2.50 -20.69 -14.71
C THR A 68 1.25 -21.20 -13.98
N GLY A 69 0.92 -20.59 -12.83
CA GLY A 69 -0.16 -21.02 -11.96
C GLY A 69 -1.55 -20.58 -12.42
N ASP A 70 -2.55 -21.44 -12.30
CA ASP A 70 -3.96 -21.03 -12.41
C ASP A 70 -4.45 -20.49 -11.06
N HIS A 71 -4.77 -19.20 -11.06
CA HIS A 71 -5.28 -18.45 -9.91
C HIS A 71 -6.72 -17.93 -10.10
N SER A 72 -7.43 -18.43 -11.12
CA SER A 72 -8.82 -18.04 -11.43
C SER A 72 -9.79 -18.16 -10.26
N LYS A 73 -9.53 -19.09 -9.32
CA LYS A 73 -10.29 -19.28 -8.07
C LYS A 73 -9.71 -18.51 -6.88
N ASP A 74 -8.41 -18.23 -6.90
CA ASP A 74 -7.70 -17.56 -5.80
C ASP A 74 -7.95 -16.05 -5.80
N THR A 75 -7.92 -15.42 -6.98
CA THR A 75 -8.10 -13.96 -7.09
C THR A 75 -9.45 -13.50 -6.53
N PRO A 76 -10.60 -14.16 -6.81
CA PRO A 76 -11.87 -13.81 -6.17
C PRO A 76 -11.91 -14.05 -4.66
N GLU A 77 -11.26 -15.11 -4.14
CA GLU A 77 -11.19 -15.37 -2.69
C GLU A 77 -10.41 -14.27 -1.97
N ILE A 78 -9.21 -13.93 -2.48
CA ILE A 78 -8.36 -12.88 -1.91
C ILE A 78 -9.04 -11.50 -2.05
N LEU A 79 -9.69 -11.20 -3.18
CA LEU A 79 -10.48 -9.98 -3.35
C LEU A 79 -11.58 -9.86 -2.29
N GLN A 80 -12.29 -10.96 -1.99
CA GLN A 80 -13.34 -10.95 -0.97
C GLN A 80 -12.77 -10.78 0.45
N LEU A 81 -11.62 -11.40 0.75
CA LEU A 81 -10.92 -11.17 2.01
C LEU A 81 -10.53 -9.70 2.18
N MET A 82 -10.00 -9.07 1.12
CA MET A 82 -9.66 -7.64 1.13
C MET A 82 -10.87 -6.73 1.26
N LYS A 83 -11.97 -7.02 0.56
CA LYS A 83 -13.23 -6.28 0.72
C LYS A 83 -13.66 -6.22 2.17
N THR A 84 -13.73 -7.38 2.83
CA THR A 84 -14.15 -7.42 4.23
C THR A 84 -13.12 -6.83 5.18
N LEU A 85 -11.81 -6.90 4.91
CA LEU A 85 -10.79 -6.22 5.72
C LEU A 85 -10.92 -4.68 5.65
N VAL A 86 -11.21 -4.12 4.47
CA VAL A 86 -11.42 -2.66 4.33
C VAL A 86 -12.75 -2.24 4.96
N GLU A 87 -13.82 -3.02 4.76
CA GLU A 87 -15.12 -2.80 5.44
C GLU A 87 -14.96 -2.80 6.97
N GLU A 88 -14.26 -3.80 7.52
CA GLU A 88 -13.93 -3.91 8.95
C GLU A 88 -13.07 -2.72 9.43
N THR A 89 -12.13 -2.25 8.60
CA THR A 89 -11.32 -1.06 8.90
C THR A 89 -12.16 0.22 8.96
N VAL A 90 -13.07 0.40 8.01
CA VAL A 90 -13.98 1.58 7.95
C VAL A 90 -15.04 1.52 9.05
N ALA A 91 -15.51 0.32 9.41
CA ALA A 91 -16.40 0.08 10.54
C ALA A 91 -15.73 0.18 11.92
N LYS A 92 -14.38 0.22 11.98
CA LYS A 92 -13.57 0.19 13.21
C LYS A 92 -13.73 -1.10 14.03
N ASP A 93 -13.93 -2.24 13.37
CA ASP A 93 -14.17 -3.54 14.03
C ASP A 93 -13.28 -4.65 13.45
N PHE A 94 -12.22 -5.01 14.18
CA PHE A 94 -11.35 -6.17 13.87
C PHE A 94 -11.66 -7.41 14.74
N SER A 95 -12.86 -7.54 15.32
CA SER A 95 -13.26 -8.73 16.10
C SER A 95 -13.02 -10.07 15.38
N LYS A 96 -13.12 -10.08 14.04
CA LYS A 96 -12.91 -11.25 13.17
C LYS A 96 -11.50 -11.34 12.54
N LEU A 97 -10.61 -10.38 12.79
CA LEU A 97 -9.22 -10.42 12.27
C LEU A 97 -8.48 -11.73 12.63
N PRO A 98 -8.57 -12.29 13.86
CA PRO A 98 -7.89 -13.55 14.21
C PRO A 98 -8.23 -14.74 13.31
N ASP A 99 -9.44 -14.80 12.74
CA ASP A 99 -9.90 -15.91 11.89
C ASP A 99 -9.29 -15.89 10.48
N ARG A 100 -8.76 -14.73 10.08
CA ARG A 100 -8.08 -14.48 8.80
C ARG A 100 -6.57 -14.70 8.87
N VAL A 101 -6.02 -14.88 10.06
CA VAL A 101 -4.58 -15.09 10.28
C VAL A 101 -4.28 -16.59 10.35
N SER A 102 -3.14 -17.05 9.83
CA SER A 102 -2.73 -18.47 9.93
C SER A 102 -2.45 -18.83 11.41
N PRO A 103 -2.96 -19.97 11.94
CA PRO A 103 -2.56 -20.44 13.28
C PRO A 103 -1.07 -20.77 13.37
N LYS A 104 -0.44 -21.09 12.24
CA LYS A 104 0.96 -21.52 12.13
C LYS A 104 1.92 -20.37 11.90
N ASP A 105 1.53 -19.44 11.02
CA ASP A 105 2.47 -18.45 10.45
C ASP A 105 2.24 -17.03 10.97
N GLY A 106 1.13 -16.78 11.68
CA GLY A 106 0.81 -15.48 12.27
C GLY A 106 0.59 -14.35 11.26
N LEU A 107 0.51 -13.13 11.79
CA LEU A 107 0.33 -11.87 11.06
C LEU A 107 1.53 -10.96 11.32
N LEU A 108 2.24 -10.58 10.26
CA LEU A 108 3.30 -9.57 10.29
C LEU A 108 2.67 -8.18 10.34
N LEU A 109 2.97 -7.45 11.43
CA LEU A 109 2.52 -6.08 11.70
C LEU A 109 3.73 -5.15 11.77
N ASP A 110 4.26 -4.76 10.61
CA ASP A 110 5.34 -3.77 10.46
C ASP A 110 6.47 -3.96 11.51
N LEU A 111 6.82 -2.92 12.28
CA LEU A 111 7.87 -2.92 13.31
C LEU A 111 7.56 -3.78 14.55
N LYS A 112 6.37 -4.38 14.66
CA LYS A 112 5.99 -5.29 15.76
C LYS A 112 6.33 -6.76 15.49
N GLY A 113 6.71 -7.10 14.25
CA GLY A 113 7.00 -8.48 13.86
C GLY A 113 5.73 -9.33 13.70
N ILE A 114 5.86 -10.64 13.88
CA ILE A 114 4.78 -11.61 13.68
C ILE A 114 4.01 -11.81 14.98
N TRP A 115 2.69 -11.62 14.94
CA TRP A 115 1.78 -11.94 16.04
C TRP A 115 0.91 -13.16 15.74
N THR A 116 0.74 -14.01 16.75
CA THR A 116 -0.18 -15.15 16.71
C THR A 116 -1.64 -14.71 16.88
N ARG A 117 -2.59 -15.60 16.55
CA ARG A 117 -4.02 -15.37 16.76
C ARG A 117 -4.38 -14.96 18.19
N GLU A 118 -3.75 -15.59 19.19
CA GLU A 118 -4.04 -15.33 20.60
C GLU A 118 -3.45 -14.00 21.07
N GLU A 119 -2.30 -13.57 20.52
CA GLU A 119 -1.77 -12.23 20.76
C GLU A 119 -2.66 -11.15 20.15
N ILE A 120 -3.18 -11.36 18.94
CA ILE A 120 -4.14 -10.44 18.29
C ILE A 120 -5.42 -10.33 19.12
N LYS A 121 -6.02 -11.45 19.56
CA LYS A 121 -7.18 -11.45 20.46
C LYS A 121 -6.91 -10.69 21.76
N LYS A 122 -5.74 -10.92 22.37
CA LYS A 122 -5.29 -10.25 23.60
C LYS A 122 -5.03 -8.76 23.40
N GLU A 123 -4.62 -8.33 22.21
CA GLU A 123 -4.49 -6.91 21.88
C GLU A 123 -5.85 -6.25 21.68
N LEU A 124 -6.74 -6.88 20.91
CA LEU A 124 -8.09 -6.37 20.63
C LEU A 124 -8.97 -6.22 21.88
N SER A 125 -8.67 -6.93 22.97
CA SER A 125 -9.39 -6.76 24.25
C SER A 125 -8.96 -5.53 25.06
N LYS A 126 -7.89 -4.82 24.65
CA LYS A 126 -7.41 -3.61 25.32
C LYS A 126 -8.08 -2.37 24.72
N LYS A 127 -8.35 -1.38 25.58
CA LYS A 127 -8.71 -0.02 25.15
C LYS A 127 -7.45 0.76 24.75
N GLY A 128 -7.53 1.55 23.68
CA GLY A 128 -6.38 2.26 23.11
C GLY A 128 -5.35 1.29 22.52
N ASN A 129 -5.82 0.16 21.96
CA ASN A 129 -4.92 -0.87 21.44
C ASN A 129 -4.22 -0.43 20.13
N TYR A 130 -3.27 -1.25 19.69
CA TYR A 130 -2.53 -1.00 18.44
C TYR A 130 -3.44 -0.78 17.23
N PHE A 131 -4.46 -1.63 17.04
CA PHE A 131 -5.37 -1.49 15.91
C PHE A 131 -6.24 -0.23 16.03
N GLU A 132 -6.83 0.01 17.19
CA GLU A 132 -7.61 1.22 17.48
C GLU A 132 -6.82 2.49 17.13
N THR A 133 -5.56 2.57 17.58
CA THR A 133 -4.74 3.78 17.40
C THR A 133 -4.21 3.97 15.99
N TYR A 134 -3.72 2.91 15.32
CA TYR A 134 -3.07 3.04 14.01
C TYR A 134 -4.04 2.90 12.83
N PHE A 135 -5.15 2.17 13.01
CA PHE A 135 -6.09 1.88 11.94
C PHE A 135 -7.36 2.72 12.01
N PHE A 136 -7.83 3.13 13.20
CA PHE A 136 -9.21 3.63 13.37
C PHE A 136 -9.37 5.04 13.94
N ASP A 137 -8.51 5.47 14.86
CA ASP A 137 -8.67 6.69 15.65
C ASP A 137 -7.51 7.68 15.44
N ARG A 138 -7.75 8.67 14.57
CA ARG A 138 -6.78 9.73 14.28
C ARG A 138 -6.46 10.57 15.52
N GLU A 139 -7.40 10.76 16.43
CA GLU A 139 -7.19 11.58 17.63
C GLU A 139 -6.36 10.86 18.69
N LEU A 140 -6.36 9.53 18.72
CA LEU A 140 -5.36 8.74 19.45
C LEU A 140 -4.00 8.79 18.72
N LEU A 141 -3.98 8.65 17.39
CA LEU A 141 -2.73 8.66 16.61
C LEU A 141 -1.99 10.00 16.72
N LYS A 142 -2.70 11.13 16.61
CA LYS A 142 -2.16 12.49 16.79
C LYS A 142 -1.47 12.63 18.14
N LYS A 143 -2.14 12.19 19.22
CA LYS A 143 -1.59 12.20 20.59
C LYS A 143 -0.36 11.31 20.71
N GLN A 144 -0.36 10.12 20.11
CA GLN A 144 0.80 9.21 20.16
C GLN A 144 1.99 9.69 19.33
N LYS A 145 1.76 10.39 18.21
CA LYS A 145 2.81 10.90 17.31
C LYS A 145 3.22 12.35 17.60
N ASN A 146 2.46 13.07 18.43
CA ASN A 146 2.60 14.51 18.67
C ASN A 146 2.65 15.32 17.36
N SER A 147 1.73 15.01 16.44
CA SER A 147 1.62 15.63 15.11
C SER A 147 0.15 15.70 14.70
N GLU A 148 -0.31 16.86 14.22
CA GLU A 148 -1.65 17.03 13.63
C GLU A 148 -1.74 16.40 12.23
N ASN A 149 -0.63 16.38 11.48
CA ASN A 149 -0.57 15.77 10.16
C ASN A 149 -0.26 14.28 10.29
N VAL A 150 -1.30 13.49 10.56
CA VAL A 150 -1.27 12.02 10.58
C VAL A 150 -2.55 11.46 9.97
N ARG A 151 -2.45 10.32 9.32
CA ARG A 151 -3.60 9.55 8.83
C ARG A 151 -3.55 8.14 9.41
N THR A 152 -4.70 7.64 9.84
CA THR A 152 -4.90 6.22 10.10
C THR A 152 -5.16 5.48 8.78
N VAL A 153 -5.05 4.14 8.77
CA VAL A 153 -5.38 3.36 7.57
C VAL A 153 -6.84 3.59 7.12
N ARG A 154 -7.78 3.72 8.07
CA ARG A 154 -9.17 4.09 7.77
C ARG A 154 -9.26 5.41 7.01
N ASP A 155 -8.46 6.40 7.36
CA ASP A 155 -8.45 7.69 6.68
C ASP A 155 -7.94 7.55 5.24
N LEU A 156 -6.87 6.76 5.04
CA LEU A 156 -6.31 6.47 3.72
C LEU A 156 -7.32 5.77 2.81
N PHE A 157 -8.07 4.78 3.32
CA PHE A 157 -9.13 4.13 2.56
C PHE A 157 -10.31 5.06 2.25
N LEU A 158 -10.71 5.91 3.19
CA LEU A 158 -11.79 6.87 2.98
C LEU A 158 -11.42 7.95 1.95
N LEU A 159 -10.15 8.33 1.85
CA LEU A 159 -9.63 9.26 0.85
C LEU A 159 -9.34 8.62 -0.53
N SER A 160 -9.39 7.29 -0.66
CA SER A 160 -8.95 6.60 -1.88
C SER A 160 -9.79 6.85 -3.15
N GLY A 161 -11.02 7.36 -3.01
CA GLY A 161 -11.98 7.43 -4.13
C GLY A 161 -12.50 6.06 -4.62
N GLY A 162 -12.03 4.96 -4.02
CA GLY A 162 -12.14 3.61 -4.54
C GLY A 162 -10.76 2.96 -4.70
N ILE A 163 -10.70 1.63 -4.62
CA ILE A 163 -9.44 0.87 -4.63
C ILE A 163 -9.50 -0.18 -5.75
N GLU A 164 -8.56 -0.13 -6.69
CA GLU A 164 -8.25 -1.25 -7.57
C GLU A 164 -7.11 -2.09 -6.95
N ILE A 165 -7.24 -3.41 -6.93
CA ILE A 165 -6.22 -4.30 -6.37
C ILE A 165 -5.46 -5.00 -7.51
N GLU A 166 -4.17 -4.70 -7.65
CA GLU A 166 -3.26 -5.49 -8.49
C GLU A 166 -2.74 -6.70 -7.68
N PHE A 167 -2.77 -7.89 -8.29
CA PHE A 167 -2.38 -9.15 -7.65
C PHE A 167 -1.03 -9.62 -8.21
N TYR A 168 -0.04 -9.81 -7.34
CA TYR A 168 1.28 -10.30 -7.69
C TYR A 168 1.47 -11.67 -7.04
N TYR A 169 1.16 -12.73 -7.80
CA TYR A 169 1.43 -14.09 -7.35
C TYR A 169 2.93 -14.36 -7.43
N GLU A 170 3.51 -14.78 -6.31
CA GLU A 170 4.91 -15.20 -6.20
C GLU A 170 5.04 -16.73 -6.33
N SER A 171 3.97 -17.46 -5.97
CA SER A 171 3.88 -18.90 -6.11
C SER A 171 2.42 -19.36 -6.13
N MET A 172 2.20 -20.68 -6.27
CA MET A 172 0.88 -21.31 -6.13
C MET A 172 0.19 -21.04 -4.77
N THR A 173 0.93 -20.55 -3.78
CA THR A 173 0.50 -20.40 -2.39
C THR A 173 0.76 -19.02 -1.80
N GLU A 174 1.29 -18.06 -2.56
CA GLU A 174 1.71 -16.77 -2.04
C GLU A 174 1.38 -15.64 -3.02
N CYS A 175 0.80 -14.55 -2.50
CA CYS A 175 0.35 -13.41 -3.29
C CYS A 175 0.56 -12.11 -2.52
N GLU A 176 1.37 -11.21 -3.08
CA GLU A 176 1.42 -9.81 -2.66
C GLU A 176 0.33 -9.02 -3.40
N LEU A 177 -0.31 -8.09 -2.71
CA LEU A 177 -1.31 -7.19 -3.28
C LEU A 177 -0.77 -5.76 -3.32
N LYS A 178 -1.08 -5.04 -4.39
CA LYS A 178 -0.84 -3.61 -4.47
C LYS A 178 -2.15 -2.86 -4.59
N LEU A 179 -2.38 -1.96 -3.64
CA LEU A 179 -3.60 -1.16 -3.56
C LEU A 179 -3.41 0.09 -4.43
N ARG A 180 -4.30 0.29 -5.40
CA ARG A 180 -4.31 1.45 -6.30
C ARG A 180 -5.49 2.32 -5.99
N PHE A 181 -5.23 3.56 -5.58
CA PHE A 181 -6.31 4.48 -5.24
C PHE A 181 -6.79 5.18 -6.53
N LYS A 182 -8.11 5.41 -6.65
CA LYS A 182 -8.67 6.16 -7.78
C LYS A 182 -8.36 7.66 -7.64
N ASP A 183 -8.42 8.16 -6.40
CA ASP A 183 -8.11 9.54 -6.00
C ASP A 183 -6.94 9.54 -4.98
N ASN A 184 -6.22 10.66 -4.86
CA ASN A 184 -5.11 10.83 -3.90
C ASN A 184 -4.03 9.71 -3.99
N ILE A 185 -3.61 9.37 -5.21
CA ILE A 185 -2.64 8.30 -5.55
C ILE A 185 -1.33 8.42 -4.75
N GLU A 186 -0.91 9.64 -4.41
CA GLU A 186 0.29 9.90 -3.61
C GLU A 186 0.20 9.36 -2.17
N LEU A 187 -1.00 8.99 -1.69
CA LEU A 187 -1.24 8.35 -0.41
C LEU A 187 -1.02 6.83 -0.44
N GLU A 188 -0.93 6.18 -1.61
CA GLU A 188 -0.62 4.73 -1.74
C GLU A 188 0.66 4.37 -0.97
N LYS A 189 1.65 5.26 -0.97
CA LYS A 189 2.96 5.08 -0.30
C LYS A 189 2.92 5.09 1.23
N GLU A 190 1.80 5.51 1.83
CA GLU A 190 1.59 5.53 3.29
C GLU A 190 1.11 4.16 3.81
N LEU A 191 0.79 3.21 2.91
CA LEU A 191 0.40 1.83 3.23
C LEU A 191 1.49 0.82 2.82
N LEU A 192 1.56 -0.28 3.54
CA LEU A 192 2.29 -1.47 3.11
C LEU A 192 1.44 -2.27 2.11
N ASN A 193 2.10 -3.03 1.23
CA ASN A 193 1.42 -3.99 0.37
C ASN A 193 0.89 -5.17 1.23
N PRO A 194 -0.42 -5.49 1.22
CA PRO A 194 -0.92 -6.68 1.90
C PRO A 194 -0.31 -7.95 1.30
N TYR A 195 -0.08 -8.97 2.13
CA TYR A 195 0.47 -10.24 1.66
C TYR A 195 -0.38 -11.41 2.18
N PHE A 196 -0.73 -12.33 1.29
CA PHE A 196 -1.54 -13.50 1.58
C PHE A 196 -0.76 -14.80 1.37
N LYS A 197 -0.99 -15.77 2.24
CA LYS A 197 -0.43 -17.13 2.15
C LYS A 197 -1.53 -18.19 2.20
N LYS A 198 -1.42 -19.20 1.33
CA LYS A 198 -2.35 -20.33 1.24
C LYS A 198 -1.85 -21.47 2.10
N VAL A 199 -2.57 -21.78 3.18
CA VAL A 199 -2.22 -22.82 4.15
C VAL A 199 -3.32 -23.87 4.14
N GLN A 200 -2.96 -25.12 3.85
CA GLN A 200 -3.92 -26.25 3.74
C GLN A 200 -5.10 -25.94 2.79
N GLY A 201 -4.85 -25.21 1.70
CA GLY A 201 -5.84 -24.88 0.68
C GLY A 201 -6.66 -23.61 0.92
N LYS A 202 -6.60 -22.97 2.10
CA LYS A 202 -7.28 -21.70 2.41
C LYS A 202 -6.30 -20.53 2.42
N TRP A 203 -6.71 -19.37 1.91
CA TRP A 203 -5.91 -18.14 2.01
C TRP A 203 -6.05 -17.46 3.38
N TYR A 204 -4.92 -16.95 3.89
CA TYR A 204 -4.80 -16.22 5.14
C TYR A 204 -4.01 -14.92 4.92
N LEU A 205 -4.38 -13.86 5.63
CA LEU A 205 -3.61 -12.64 5.72
C LEU A 205 -2.32 -12.92 6.51
N HIS A 206 -1.18 -12.61 5.91
CA HIS A 206 0.15 -12.82 6.49
C HIS A 206 0.90 -11.51 6.72
N ARG A 207 0.67 -10.47 5.93
CA ARG A 207 1.13 -9.09 6.22
C ARG A 207 -0.03 -8.12 5.99
N MET A 208 -0.24 -7.21 6.93
CA MET A 208 -1.24 -6.15 6.81
C MET A 208 -0.68 -4.92 6.08
N PHE A 209 -1.58 -4.06 5.62
CA PHE A 209 -1.27 -2.73 5.07
C PHE A 209 -0.84 -1.74 6.16
#